data_AF-A0A520T1V1-F1
#
_entry.id   AF-A0A520T1V1-F1
#
_cell.length_a   1.000
_cell.length_b   1.000
_cell.length_c   1.000
_cell.angle_alpha   90.00
_cell.angle_beta   90.00
_cell.angle_gamma   90.00
#
_symmetry.space_group_name_H-M   'P 1'
#
loop_
_entity.id
_entity.type
_entity.pdbx_description
1 polymer ?
#
loop_
_entity_poly.entity_id
_entity_poly.type
_entity_poly.pdbx_seq_one_letter_code
_entity_poly.pdbx_strand_id
1 'polypeptide(L)'
;MNLFLLFVSAVFSSNSFLFIETSDQFVSPEEAYTITINSFDDHVLIDLKLHQNVYVYSDKLNFTISPENKNLKVETESLVIKDEFFGESEVFINNIFFNVPNLKDGILSFKLNYLGCYQGKYCYPEKNNKIDLLFKENRLISKKIL
;
A
#
# COMPACT_ATOMS: atom_id res chain seq x y z
N MET A 1 54.19 -52.94 34.72
CA MET A 1 54.62 -51.53 34.58
C MET A 1 54.31 -51.09 33.17
N ASN A 2 53.13 -50.51 32.93
CA ASN A 2 52.91 -49.32 32.10
C ASN A 2 51.41 -49.12 31.92
N LEU A 3 50.96 -48.11 32.67
CA LEU A 3 49.67 -47.46 32.64
C LEU A 3 49.63 -46.56 31.39
N PHE A 4 48.68 -46.76 30.49
CA PHE A 4 48.39 -45.83 29.40
C PHE A 4 46.96 -45.33 29.59
N LEU A 5 46.83 -44.13 30.18
CA LEU A 5 45.57 -43.41 30.35
C LEU A 5 45.23 -42.72 29.03
N LEU A 6 44.20 -43.20 28.33
CA LEU A 6 43.59 -42.50 27.20
C LEU A 6 42.55 -41.52 27.75
N PHE A 7 42.89 -40.23 27.78
CA PHE A 7 41.93 -39.15 27.98
C PHE A 7 41.14 -38.96 26.68
N VAL A 8 39.87 -39.36 26.68
CA VAL A 8 38.90 -38.99 25.63
C VAL A 8 38.26 -37.67 26.03
N SER A 9 38.62 -36.59 25.34
CA SER A 9 37.95 -35.30 25.48
C SER A 9 36.61 -35.35 24.75
N ALA A 10 35.51 -35.33 25.49
CA ALA A 10 34.18 -35.10 24.94
C ALA A 10 34.06 -33.65 24.48
N VAL A 11 34.01 -33.43 23.17
CA VAL A 11 33.74 -32.13 22.57
C VAL A 11 32.23 -31.90 22.61
N PHE A 12 31.76 -31.10 23.56
CA PHE A 12 30.37 -30.63 23.57
C PHE A 12 30.20 -29.57 22.48
N SER A 13 29.71 -29.97 21.31
CA SER A 13 29.29 -29.04 20.27
C SER A 13 28.01 -28.31 20.73
N SER A 14 28.17 -27.09 21.22
CA SER A 14 27.05 -26.17 21.44
C SER A 14 26.48 -25.78 20.07
N ASN A 15 25.38 -26.39 19.66
CA ASN A 15 24.57 -25.89 18.54
C ASN A 15 23.94 -24.57 19.00
N SER A 16 24.61 -23.46 18.72
CA SER A 16 23.99 -22.14 18.78
C SER A 16 22.93 -22.09 17.69
N PHE A 17 21.68 -22.38 18.05
CA PHE A 17 20.54 -22.02 17.24
C PHE A 17 20.54 -20.50 17.12
N LEU A 18 20.99 -20.00 15.97
CA LEU A 18 20.77 -18.62 15.55
C LEU A 18 19.28 -18.46 15.27
N PHE A 19 18.53 -18.01 16.28
CA PHE A 19 17.23 -17.40 16.05
C PHE A 19 17.48 -16.07 15.32
N ILE A 20 17.31 -16.09 14.00
CA ILE A 20 17.14 -14.85 13.24
C ILE A 20 15.75 -14.34 13.59
N GLU A 21 15.66 -13.50 14.62
CA GLU A 21 14.48 -12.66 14.80
C GLU A 21 14.48 -11.67 13.63
N THR A 22 13.64 -11.91 12.63
CA THR A 22 13.28 -10.88 11.68
C THR A 22 12.51 -9.83 12.47
N SER A 23 13.18 -8.76 12.94
CA SER A 23 12.49 -7.61 13.48
C SER A 23 11.62 -7.07 12.36
N ASP A 24 10.31 -7.28 12.46
CA ASP A 24 9.34 -6.72 11.52
C ASP A 24 9.38 -5.21 11.71
N GLN A 25 10.15 -4.55 10.84
CA GLN A 25 10.38 -3.12 10.90
C GLN A 25 9.04 -2.41 10.71
N PHE A 26 8.68 -1.53 11.64
CA PHE A 26 7.49 -0.71 11.50
C PHE A 26 7.57 0.09 10.20
N VAL A 27 6.58 -0.11 9.32
CA VAL A 27 6.42 0.65 8.08
C VAL A 27 5.54 1.85 8.36
N SER A 28 6.07 3.05 8.14
CA SER A 28 5.33 4.30 8.34
C SER A 28 4.19 4.48 7.33
N PRO A 29 3.17 5.32 7.60
CA PRO A 29 2.12 5.61 6.63
C PRO A 29 2.66 6.17 5.30
N GLU A 30 3.73 6.95 5.33
CA GLU A 30 4.35 7.54 4.14
C GLU A 30 5.09 6.49 3.28
N GLU A 31 5.59 5.42 3.90
CA GLU A 31 6.19 4.28 3.20
C GLU A 31 5.14 3.25 2.77
N ALA A 32 4.04 3.13 3.51
CA ALA A 32 2.95 2.22 3.23
C ALA A 32 2.20 2.55 1.93
N TYR A 33 2.11 3.85 1.61
CA TYR A 33 1.31 4.37 0.50
C TYR A 33 2.07 5.42 -0.29
N THR A 34 2.03 5.36 -1.61
CA THR A 34 2.51 6.45 -2.46
C THR A 34 1.54 6.70 -3.60
N ILE A 35 1.10 7.96 -3.76
CA ILE A 35 0.25 8.36 -4.87
C ILE A 35 1.14 8.79 -6.04
N THR A 36 0.95 8.15 -7.19
CA THR A 36 1.59 8.53 -8.45
C THR A 36 0.55 8.87 -9.51
N ILE A 37 0.92 9.79 -10.40
CA ILE A 37 0.04 10.36 -11.41
C ILE A 37 0.78 10.33 -12.73
N ASN A 38 0.26 9.55 -13.66
CA ASN A 38 0.81 9.30 -14.98
C ASN A 38 -0.17 9.83 -16.03
N SER A 39 0.29 10.67 -16.95
CA SER A 39 -0.54 11.22 -18.03
C SER A 39 -0.25 10.48 -19.32
N PHE A 40 -1.31 10.15 -20.03
CA PHE A 40 -1.32 9.63 -21.39
C PHE A 40 -2.06 10.61 -22.31
N ASP A 41 -2.15 10.30 -23.59
CA ASP A 41 -2.76 11.20 -24.59
C ASP A 41 -4.28 11.38 -24.38
N ASP A 42 -4.97 10.35 -23.91
CA ASP A 42 -6.43 10.31 -23.78
C ASP A 42 -6.94 10.26 -22.33
N HIS A 43 -6.05 9.97 -21.37
CA HIS A 43 -6.42 9.80 -19.97
C HIS A 43 -5.27 10.09 -18.99
N VAL A 44 -5.63 10.21 -17.71
CA VAL A 44 -4.66 10.20 -16.61
C VAL A 44 -4.91 8.98 -15.74
N LEU A 45 -3.83 8.26 -15.41
CA LEU A 45 -3.83 7.17 -14.47
C LEU A 45 -3.32 7.67 -13.12
N ILE A 46 -4.14 7.45 -12.09
CA ILE A 46 -3.76 7.68 -10.69
C ILE A 46 -3.53 6.30 -10.06
N ASP A 47 -2.32 6.09 -9.56
CA ASP A 47 -1.86 4.84 -8.95
C ASP A 47 -1.57 5.11 -7.47
N LEU A 48 -2.41 4.54 -6.61
CA LEU A 48 -2.14 4.42 -5.18
C LEU A 48 -1.32 3.14 -4.97
N LYS A 49 -0.01 3.32 -4.88
CA LYS A 49 0.96 2.26 -4.65
C LYS A 49 0.88 1.79 -3.21
N LEU A 50 0.85 0.48 -3.03
CA LEU A 50 0.85 -0.16 -1.72
C LEU A 50 2.20 -0.80 -1.46
N HIS A 51 2.70 -0.69 -0.23
CA HIS A 51 3.78 -1.54 0.23
C HIS A 51 3.35 -3.02 0.17
N GLN A 52 4.28 -3.95 -0.12
CA GLN A 52 3.98 -5.38 -0.39
C GLN A 52 3.18 -6.12 0.69
N ASN A 53 3.16 -5.57 1.89
CA ASN A 53 2.55 -6.14 3.09
C ASN A 53 1.33 -5.33 3.58
N VAL A 54 0.88 -4.37 2.79
CA VAL A 54 -0.24 -3.50 3.10
C VAL A 54 -1.42 -3.85 2.20
N TYR A 55 -2.60 -3.86 2.80
CA TYR A 55 -3.86 -3.98 2.06
C TYR A 55 -4.80 -2.84 2.46
N VAL A 56 -5.68 -2.44 1.53
CA VAL A 56 -6.68 -1.39 1.72
C VAL A 56 -8.07 -1.98 1.62
N TYR A 57 -8.96 -1.64 2.55
CA TYR A 57 -10.34 -2.12 2.51
C TYR A 57 -11.13 -1.44 1.40
N SER A 58 -11.84 -2.25 0.60
CA SER A 58 -12.67 -1.79 -0.52
C SER A 58 -13.73 -0.79 -0.07
N ASP A 59 -14.42 -1.07 1.05
CA ASP A 59 -15.49 -0.23 1.60
C ASP A 59 -14.97 1.04 2.31
N LYS A 60 -13.66 1.16 2.53
CA LYS A 60 -12.98 2.36 3.08
C LYS A 60 -12.24 3.15 2.00
N LEU A 61 -12.20 2.67 0.77
CA LEU A 61 -11.61 3.38 -0.36
C LEU A 61 -12.69 4.23 -1.04
N ASN A 62 -12.48 5.55 -1.03
CA ASN A 62 -13.36 6.49 -1.73
C ASN A 62 -12.49 7.42 -2.56
N PHE A 63 -12.77 7.49 -3.87
CA PHE A 63 -12.10 8.43 -4.74
C PHE A 63 -13.11 9.23 -5.55
N THR A 64 -13.34 10.48 -5.16
CA THR A 64 -14.40 11.31 -5.74
C THR A 64 -13.85 12.50 -6.51
N ILE A 65 -14.53 12.84 -7.60
CA ILE A 65 -14.30 14.08 -8.35
C ILE A 65 -15.28 15.18 -7.90
N SER A 66 -14.77 16.38 -7.63
CA SER A 66 -15.58 17.57 -7.35
C SER A 66 -15.90 18.34 -8.64
N PRO A 67 -17.09 18.98 -8.74
CA PRO A 67 -18.13 19.10 -7.71
C PRO A 67 -19.15 17.95 -7.70
N GLU A 68 -19.08 17.02 -8.65
CA GLU A 68 -20.09 15.97 -8.84
C GLU A 68 -20.16 14.97 -7.67
N ASN A 69 -19.11 14.89 -6.83
CA ASN A 69 -18.94 13.90 -5.77
C ASN A 69 -19.16 12.47 -6.25
N LYS A 70 -18.85 12.22 -7.53
CA LYS A 70 -18.97 10.91 -8.15
C LYS A 70 -17.71 10.10 -7.87
N ASN A 71 -17.87 8.86 -7.43
CA ASN A 71 -16.75 7.94 -7.28
C ASN A 71 -16.18 7.55 -8.63
N LEU A 72 -14.85 7.53 -8.72
CA LEU A 72 -14.12 6.97 -9.84
C LEU A 72 -14.15 5.45 -9.73
N LYS A 73 -14.12 4.80 -10.90
CA LYS A 73 -14.04 3.34 -10.98
C LYS A 73 -12.63 2.90 -10.61
N VAL A 74 -12.55 1.89 -9.75
CA VAL A 74 -11.31 1.16 -9.45
C VAL A 74 -11.11 0.12 -10.56
N GLU A 75 -9.90 0.05 -11.12
CA GLU A 75 -9.55 -0.94 -12.15
C GLU A 75 -8.78 -2.14 -11.60
N THR A 76 -8.41 -2.10 -10.31
CA THR A 76 -7.72 -3.19 -9.61
C THR A 76 -8.72 -4.23 -9.11
N GLU A 77 -8.38 -5.51 -9.25
CA GLU A 77 -9.16 -6.60 -8.65
C GLU A 77 -8.99 -6.63 -7.14
N SER A 78 -10.10 -6.86 -6.45
CA SER A 78 -10.16 -7.09 -5.02
C SER A 78 -10.17 -8.58 -4.69
N LEU A 79 -9.91 -8.91 -3.43
CA LEU A 79 -10.10 -10.25 -2.88
C LEU A 79 -10.67 -10.18 -1.47
N VAL A 80 -11.23 -11.28 -0.97
CA VAL A 80 -11.75 -11.36 0.40
C VAL A 80 -10.67 -11.89 1.34
N ILE A 81 -10.47 -11.21 2.47
CA ILE A 81 -9.68 -11.68 3.60
C ILE A 81 -10.54 -11.79 4.84
N LYS A 82 -9.97 -12.37 5.91
CA LYS A 82 -10.52 -12.31 7.26
C LYS A 82 -9.44 -11.89 8.25
N ASP A 83 -9.68 -10.83 9.00
CA ASP A 83 -8.78 -10.36 10.06
C ASP A 83 -9.52 -10.07 11.38
N GLU A 84 -8.78 -9.61 12.39
CA GLU A 84 -9.30 -9.28 13.71
C GLU A 84 -9.88 -7.86 13.83
N PHE A 85 -9.65 -6.99 12.84
CA PHE A 85 -10.08 -5.59 12.86
C PHE A 85 -11.49 -5.42 12.30
N PHE A 86 -11.75 -6.01 11.13
CA PHE A 86 -13.01 -5.88 10.41
C PHE A 86 -13.63 -7.23 10.03
N GLY A 87 -12.98 -8.36 10.37
CA GLY A 87 -13.52 -9.67 10.08
C GLY A 87 -13.41 -10.00 8.59
N GLU A 88 -14.43 -10.65 8.03
CA GLU A 88 -14.48 -10.96 6.60
C GLU A 88 -14.72 -9.68 5.79
N SER A 89 -13.77 -9.32 4.92
CA SER A 89 -13.77 -8.03 4.21
C SER A 89 -13.12 -8.15 2.84
N GLU A 90 -13.62 -7.35 1.89
CA GLU A 90 -13.02 -7.20 0.57
C GLU A 90 -11.89 -6.15 0.62
N VAL A 91 -10.73 -6.49 0.06
CA VAL A 91 -9.51 -5.66 0.12
C VAL A 91 -8.76 -5.65 -1.20
N PHE A 92 -7.96 -4.60 -1.40
CA PHE A 92 -6.93 -4.51 -2.43
C PHE A 92 -5.56 -4.80 -1.80
N ILE A 93 -4.85 -5.79 -2.32
CA ILE A 93 -3.47 -6.13 -1.91
C ILE A 93 -2.42 -5.65 -2.92
N ASN A 94 -2.87 -5.28 -4.11
CA ASN A 94 -2.06 -4.73 -5.19
C ASN A 94 -2.28 -3.22 -5.28
N ASN A 95 -1.42 -2.54 -6.03
CA ASN A 95 -1.61 -1.14 -6.38
C ASN A 95 -3.02 -0.87 -6.91
N ILE A 96 -3.60 0.25 -6.46
CA ILE A 96 -4.98 0.61 -6.79
C ILE A 96 -4.96 1.64 -7.91
N PHE A 97 -5.55 1.28 -9.04
CA PHE A 97 -5.56 2.09 -10.25
C PHE A 97 -6.91 2.76 -10.46
N PHE A 98 -6.85 4.06 -10.78
CA PHE A 98 -8.00 4.87 -11.16
C PHE A 98 -7.74 5.55 -12.49
N ASN A 99 -8.66 5.33 -13.44
CA ASN A 99 -8.63 6.02 -14.71
C ASN A 99 -9.47 7.30 -14.62
N VAL A 100 -8.87 8.45 -14.95
CA VAL A 100 -9.54 9.75 -15.05
C VAL A 100 -9.84 10.02 -16.52
N PRO A 101 -11.08 9.77 -16.99
CA PRO A 101 -11.45 10.04 -18.37
C PRO A 101 -11.72 11.53 -18.59
N ASN A 102 -11.61 11.96 -19.84
CA ASN A 102 -12.11 13.25 -20.33
C ASN A 102 -11.41 14.48 -19.72
N LEU A 103 -10.22 14.77 -20.24
CA LEU A 103 -9.33 15.84 -19.84
C LEU A 103 -9.80 17.20 -20.40
N LYS A 104 -10.95 17.70 -19.93
CA LYS A 104 -11.40 19.05 -20.28
C LYS A 104 -10.46 20.09 -19.67
N ASP A 105 -10.23 21.16 -20.41
CA ASP A 105 -9.44 22.30 -19.92
C ASP A 105 -10.00 22.85 -18.60
N GLY A 106 -9.08 23.16 -17.68
CA GLY A 106 -9.39 23.65 -16.35
C GLY A 106 -8.85 22.74 -15.23
N ILE A 107 -9.28 23.05 -14.00
CA ILE A 107 -8.85 22.32 -12.81
C ILE A 107 -9.88 21.25 -12.48
N LEU A 108 -9.43 20.01 -12.38
CA LEU A 108 -10.18 18.90 -11.79
C LEU A 108 -9.65 18.64 -10.39
N SER A 109 -10.53 18.72 -9.40
CA SER A 109 -10.21 18.46 -8.00
C SER A 109 -10.80 17.14 -7.55
N PHE A 110 -9.97 16.32 -6.89
CA PHE A 110 -10.34 15.01 -6.40
C PHE A 110 -10.07 14.88 -4.91
N LYS A 111 -10.84 14.01 -4.25
CA LYS A 111 -10.63 13.61 -2.85
C LYS A 111 -10.43 12.10 -2.80
N LEU A 112 -9.27 11.67 -2.36
CA LEU A 112 -8.90 10.27 -2.19
C LEU A 112 -8.77 9.94 -0.71
N ASN A 113 -9.70 9.12 -0.23
CA ASN A 113 -9.76 8.66 1.15
C ASN A 113 -9.57 7.14 1.18
N TYR A 114 -8.74 6.66 2.11
CA TYR A 114 -8.51 5.23 2.28
C TYR A 114 -8.02 4.89 3.70
N LEU A 115 -8.28 3.65 4.10
CA LEU A 115 -7.75 3.03 5.30
C LEU A 115 -7.24 1.63 4.94
N GLY A 116 -6.05 1.31 5.42
CA GLY A 116 -5.44 -0.01 5.21
C GLY A 116 -4.67 -0.47 6.44
N CYS A 117 -4.22 -1.73 6.40
CA CYS A 117 -3.49 -2.37 7.49
C CYS A 117 -2.26 -3.10 6.97
N TYR A 118 -1.26 -3.24 7.83
CA TYR A 118 -0.04 -3.99 7.56
C TYR A 118 -0.16 -5.42 8.10
N GLN A 119 -0.19 -6.41 7.22
CA GLN A 119 -0.26 -7.86 7.51
C GLN A 119 -1.27 -8.28 8.60
N GLY A 120 -2.36 -7.53 8.79
CA GLY A 120 -3.32 -7.81 9.87
C GLY A 120 -2.71 -7.66 11.28
N LYS A 121 -1.62 -6.90 11.44
CA LYS A 121 -0.98 -6.62 12.74
C LYS A 121 -1.39 -5.27 13.30
N TYR A 122 -1.48 -4.26 12.44
CA TYR A 122 -1.93 -2.92 12.81
C TYR A 122 -2.52 -2.20 11.60
N CYS A 123 -3.47 -1.32 11.88
CA CYS A 123 -4.12 -0.49 10.87
C CYS A 123 -3.65 0.95 10.96
N TYR A 124 -3.49 1.58 9.80
CA TYR A 124 -3.16 2.98 9.68
C TYR A 124 -4.42 3.84 9.90
N PRO A 125 -4.29 5.06 10.44
CA PRO A 125 -5.39 6.03 10.42
C PRO A 125 -5.87 6.30 9.00
N GLU A 126 -7.13 6.72 8.85
CA GLU A 126 -7.67 7.13 7.55
C GLU A 126 -6.84 8.27 6.95
N LYS A 127 -6.35 8.07 5.73
CA LYS A 127 -5.64 9.09 4.96
C LYS A 127 -6.64 9.79 4.06
N ASN A 128 -6.64 11.12 4.11
CA ASN A 128 -7.45 11.99 3.27
C ASN A 128 -6.50 12.83 2.42
N ASN A 129 -6.55 12.67 1.09
CA ASN A 129 -5.71 13.40 0.16
C ASN A 129 -6.58 14.23 -0.78
N LYS A 130 -6.14 15.45 -1.08
CA LYS A 130 -6.70 16.25 -2.15
C LYS A 130 -5.75 16.26 -3.34
N ILE A 131 -6.26 15.91 -4.52
CA ILE A 131 -5.50 15.91 -5.77
C ILE A 131 -6.10 16.96 -6.70
N ASP A 132 -5.30 17.95 -7.10
CA ASP A 132 -5.70 18.94 -8.09
C ASP A 132 -4.89 18.71 -9.38
N LEU A 133 -5.59 18.51 -10.50
CA LEU A 133 -5.02 18.34 -11.83
C LEU A 133 -5.45 19.51 -12.71
N LEU A 134 -4.49 20.20 -13.33
CA LEU A 134 -4.76 21.27 -14.28
C LEU A 134 -4.52 20.79 -15.70
N PHE A 135 -5.56 20.85 -16.52
CA PHE A 135 -5.51 20.53 -17.95
C PHE A 135 -5.59 21.78 -18.81
N LYS A 136 -4.81 21.78 -19.89
CA LYS A 136 -4.88 22.78 -20.96
C LYS A 136 -4.59 22.11 -22.29
N GLU A 137 -5.40 22.38 -23.31
CA GLU A 137 -5.33 21.76 -24.62
C GLU A 137 -5.28 20.22 -24.50
N ASN A 138 -6.13 19.66 -23.64
CA ASN A 138 -6.20 18.23 -23.30
C ASN A 138 -4.91 17.63 -22.70
N ARG A 139 -3.95 18.43 -22.23
CA ARG A 139 -2.71 17.96 -21.61
C ARG A 139 -2.65 18.31 -20.13
N LEU A 140 -2.16 17.39 -19.32
CA LEU A 140 -1.84 17.67 -17.91
C LEU A 140 -0.64 18.61 -17.83
N ILE A 141 -0.86 19.83 -17.35
CA ILE A 141 0.18 20.85 -17.23
C ILE A 141 0.65 21.06 -15.79
N SER A 142 -0.15 20.69 -14.81
CA SER A 142 0.23 20.75 -13.39
C SER A 142 -0.53 19.72 -12.56
N LYS A 143 0.13 19.23 -11.52
CA LYS A 143 -0.44 18.31 -10.53
C LYS A 143 -0.04 18.76 -9.12
N LYS A 144 -0.99 18.68 -8.19
CA LYS A 144 -0.77 18.98 -6.78
C LYS A 144 -1.45 17.91 -5.94
N ILE A 145 -0.71 17.32 -4.99
CA ILE A 145 -1.22 16.39 -3.98
C ILE A 145 -1.07 17.11 -2.63
N LEU A 146 -2.15 17.17 -1.87
CA LEU A 146 -2.31 17.89 -0.60
C LEU A 146 -2.78 16.94 0.49
#